data_AF-A0A8X7X2Z7-F1
#
_entry.id   AF-A0A8X7X2Z7-F1
#
_cell.length_a   1.000
_cell.length_b   1.000
_cell.length_c   1.000
_cell.angle_alpha   90.00
_cell.angle_beta   90.00
_cell.angle_gamma   90.00
#
_symmetry.space_group_name_H-M   'P 1'
#
loop_
_entity.id
_entity.type
_entity.pdbx_description
1 polymer ?
#
loop_
_entity_poly.entity_id
_entity_poly.type
_entity_poly.pdbx_seq_one_letter_code
_entity_poly.pdbx_strand_id
1 'polypeptide(L)'
;MDEDSWLLGNINQTGYFRVNYDLRNWRLLIEQLMSNHEVISVGNRAGLIDDVFNLARAGYLPQNIPLELIRYLSQEKEFLPWHAASRVLYHLDKLLDRTEEYNLFSTEVWVGLPKMAVFLVKTLSIRKRKFQVDAYKVMSEVEKLSIFHVNPWSGGEFLSPEPLNCPLCTIS
;
A
#
# COMPACT_ATOMS: atom_id res chain seq x y z
N MET A 1 12.53 19.89 21.02
CA MET A 1 11.90 18.69 20.45
C MET A 1 13.01 17.71 20.26
N ASP A 2 12.87 16.49 20.77
CA ASP A 2 13.92 15.48 20.63
C ASP A 2 14.15 15.21 19.15
N GLU A 3 15.42 15.20 18.75
CA GLU A 3 15.84 15.06 17.36
C GLU A 3 15.38 13.73 16.72
N ASP A 4 15.00 12.76 17.54
CA ASP A 4 14.57 11.44 17.11
C ASP A 4 13.04 11.27 17.13
N SER A 5 12.29 12.35 17.42
CA SER A 5 10.82 12.31 17.49
C SER A 5 10.17 12.79 16.18
N TRP A 6 9.19 12.03 15.69
CA TRP A 6 8.37 12.45 14.56
C TRP A 6 7.22 13.37 15.00
N LEU A 7 6.85 14.29 14.11
CA LEU A 7 5.68 15.14 14.21
C LEU A 7 4.62 14.68 13.21
N LEU A 8 3.38 14.59 13.68
CA LEU A 8 2.22 14.26 12.85
C LEU A 8 1.18 15.36 12.96
N GLY A 9 0.89 16.00 11.83
CA GLY A 9 -0.19 16.96 11.68
C GLY A 9 -1.50 16.29 11.27
N ASN A 10 -2.60 17.04 11.37
CA ASN A 10 -3.95 16.62 10.96
C ASN A 10 -4.38 15.25 11.55
N ILE A 11 -4.31 15.14 12.89
CA ILE A 11 -4.68 13.91 13.61
C ILE A 11 -6.11 13.47 13.24
N ASN A 12 -6.24 12.21 12.83
CA ASN A 12 -7.45 11.58 12.32
C ASN A 12 -8.06 12.24 11.08
N GLN A 13 -7.26 13.02 10.34
CA GLN A 13 -7.67 13.63 9.08
C GLN A 13 -8.94 14.49 9.21
N THR A 14 -9.09 15.22 10.32
CA THR A 14 -10.26 16.07 10.59
C THR A 14 -10.27 17.35 9.77
N GLY A 15 -9.09 17.83 9.38
CA GLY A 15 -8.92 19.00 8.54
C GLY A 15 -8.96 18.65 7.05
N TYR A 16 -9.56 19.54 6.25
CA TYR A 16 -9.58 19.42 4.79
C TYR A 16 -8.30 20.01 4.16
N PHE A 17 -7.14 19.47 4.57
CA PHE A 17 -5.82 19.86 4.05
C PHE A 17 -4.84 18.70 4.13
N ARG A 18 -3.83 18.73 3.26
CA ARG A 18 -2.71 17.79 3.24
C ARG A 18 -1.57 18.32 4.09
N VAL A 19 -0.80 17.43 4.71
CA VAL A 19 0.38 17.84 5.48
C VAL A 19 1.63 17.40 4.75
N ASN A 20 2.45 18.36 4.35
CA ASN A 20 3.80 18.08 3.87
C ASN A 20 4.80 18.31 5.00
N TYR A 21 5.66 17.33 5.22
CA TYR A 21 6.75 17.40 6.17
C TYR A 21 8.08 17.53 5.45
N ASP A 22 9.12 17.96 6.16
CA ASP A 22 10.48 17.85 5.63
C ASP A 22 10.89 16.36 5.50
N LEU A 23 11.96 16.12 4.74
CA LEU A 23 12.45 14.77 4.45
C LEU A 23 12.86 13.98 5.69
N ARG A 24 13.36 14.64 6.73
CA ARG A 24 13.74 13.97 7.97
C ARG A 24 12.50 13.45 8.68
N ASN A 25 11.49 14.29 8.83
CA ASN A 25 10.25 13.88 9.49
C ASN A 25 9.50 12.79 8.71
N TRP A 26 9.49 12.85 7.37
CA TRP A 26 8.97 11.75 6.55
C TRP A 26 9.67 10.42 6.84
N ARG A 27 11.01 10.42 6.95
CA ARG A 27 11.77 9.21 7.28
C ARG A 27 11.47 8.70 8.68
N LEU A 28 11.39 9.57 9.68
CA LEU A 28 11.00 9.18 11.04
C LEU A 28 9.59 8.55 11.09
N LEU A 29 8.64 9.09 10.31
CA LEU A 29 7.31 8.51 10.19
C LEU A 29 7.35 7.12 9.51
N ILE A 30 8.15 6.96 8.46
CA ILE A 30 8.34 5.67 7.79
C ILE A 30 8.97 4.65 8.74
N GLU A 31 10.00 5.04 9.49
CA GLU A 31 10.64 4.20 10.52
C GLU A 31 9.64 3.79 11.61
N GLN A 32 8.78 4.71 12.06
CA GLN A 32 7.70 4.37 13.00
C GLN A 32 6.72 3.36 12.40
N LEU A 33 6.32 3.52 11.13
CA LEU A 33 5.44 2.58 10.44
C LEU A 33 6.08 1.20 10.29
N MET A 34 7.37 1.15 9.98
CA MET A 34 8.12 -0.11 9.81
C MET A 34 8.41 -0.83 11.13
N SER A 35 8.57 -0.10 12.23
CA SER A 35 8.86 -0.66 13.55
C SER A 35 7.60 -1.04 14.33
N ASN A 36 6.62 -0.14 14.37
CA ASN A 36 5.32 -0.37 14.99
C ASN A 36 4.27 0.60 14.44
N HIS A 37 3.62 0.22 13.33
CA HIS A 37 2.58 1.02 12.72
C HIS A 37 1.35 1.25 13.63
N GLU A 38 1.11 0.40 14.63
CA GLU A 38 -0.08 0.50 15.50
C GLU A 38 -0.05 1.73 16.43
N VAL A 39 1.12 2.36 16.62
CA VAL A 39 1.26 3.64 17.34
C VAL A 39 0.52 4.78 16.63
N ILE A 40 0.52 4.79 15.29
CA ILE A 40 -0.18 5.78 14.49
C ILE A 40 -1.59 5.27 14.22
N SER A 41 -2.62 6.09 14.46
CA SER A 41 -4.02 5.68 14.27
C SER A 41 -4.30 5.24 12.82
N VAL A 42 -5.25 4.32 12.65
CA VAL A 42 -5.64 3.77 11.34
C VAL A 42 -6.00 4.87 10.33
N GLY A 43 -6.72 5.90 10.78
CA GLY A 43 -7.07 7.07 9.96
C GLY A 43 -5.85 7.87 9.52
N ASN A 44 -4.89 8.06 10.42
CA ASN A 44 -3.65 8.76 10.10
C ASN A 44 -2.76 7.97 9.14
N ARG A 45 -2.67 6.65 9.28
CA ARG A 45 -1.90 5.82 8.34
C ARG A 45 -2.45 5.89 6.92
N ALA A 46 -3.77 5.86 6.78
CA ALA A 46 -4.43 6.06 5.48
C ALA A 46 -4.19 7.47 4.93
N GLY A 47 -4.25 8.50 5.79
CA GLY A 47 -3.93 9.87 5.42
C GLY A 47 -2.49 10.06 4.96
N LEU A 48 -1.52 9.48 5.68
CA LEU A 48 -0.10 9.52 5.32
C LEU A 48 0.15 8.88 3.94
N ILE A 49 -0.49 7.74 3.65
CA ILE A 49 -0.43 7.13 2.31
C ILE A 49 -1.00 8.10 1.26
N ASP A 50 -2.20 8.63 1.46
CA ASP A 50 -2.79 9.53 0.45
C ASP A 50 -1.94 10.79 0.25
N ASP A 51 -1.42 11.39 1.33
CA ASP A 51 -0.59 12.59 1.27
C ASP A 51 0.75 12.34 0.59
N VAL A 52 1.52 11.32 1.01
CA VAL A 52 2.88 11.08 0.47
C VAL A 52 2.85 10.92 -1.05
N PHE A 53 1.84 10.21 -1.56
CA PHE A 53 1.71 9.94 -2.99
C PHE A 53 1.20 11.12 -3.79
N ASN A 54 0.21 11.86 -3.27
CA ASN A 54 -0.27 13.05 -3.96
C ASN A 54 0.80 14.17 -3.96
N LEU A 55 1.57 14.29 -2.88
CA LEU A 55 2.68 15.24 -2.78
C LEU A 55 3.81 14.89 -3.74
N ALA A 56 4.21 13.61 -3.82
CA ALA A 56 5.22 13.18 -4.78
C ALA A 56 4.75 13.34 -6.23
N ARG A 57 3.50 13.01 -6.53
CA ARG A 57 2.91 13.23 -7.86
C ARG A 57 2.90 14.71 -8.27
N ALA A 58 2.67 15.61 -7.31
CA ALA A 58 2.69 17.05 -7.54
C ALA A 58 4.10 17.66 -7.55
N GLY A 59 5.16 16.85 -7.35
CA GLY A 59 6.55 17.30 -7.36
C GLY A 59 7.02 17.96 -6.06
N TYR A 60 6.22 17.90 -4.99
CA TYR A 60 6.59 18.45 -3.67
C TYR A 60 7.46 17.50 -2.84
N LEU A 61 7.58 16.23 -3.27
CA LEU A 61 8.34 15.20 -2.57
C LEU A 61 9.08 14.31 -3.58
N PRO A 62 10.33 13.91 -3.30
CA PRO A 62 11.06 12.93 -4.10
C PRO A 62 10.30 11.59 -4.22
N GLN A 63 10.37 10.95 -5.39
CA GLN A 63 9.64 9.70 -5.67
C GLN A 63 10.11 8.50 -4.83
N ASN A 64 11.32 8.54 -4.27
CA ASN A 64 11.81 7.48 -3.39
C ASN A 64 11.07 7.45 -2.04
N ILE A 65 10.59 8.58 -1.52
CA ILE A 65 9.92 8.63 -0.21
C ILE A 65 8.60 7.84 -0.20
N PRO A 66 7.68 8.00 -1.17
CA PRO A 66 6.52 7.12 -1.27
C PRO A 66 6.91 5.65 -1.42
N LEU A 67 7.92 5.32 -2.23
CA LEU A 67 8.38 3.94 -2.44
C LEU A 67 8.89 3.30 -1.14
N GLU A 68 9.64 4.04 -0.34
CA GLU A 68 10.09 3.63 0.99
C GLU A 68 8.89 3.37 1.92
N LEU A 69 7.87 4.24 1.86
CA LEU A 69 6.66 4.10 2.68
C LEU A 69 5.87 2.83 2.32
N ILE A 70 5.75 2.43 1.04
CA ILE A 70 4.91 1.26 0.70
C ILE A 70 5.40 -0.03 1.36
N ARG A 71 6.69 -0.12 1.68
CA ARG A 71 7.31 -1.30 2.30
C ARG A 71 6.63 -1.67 3.62
N TYR A 72 6.09 -0.69 4.35
CA TYR A 72 5.38 -0.97 5.61
C TYR A 72 4.05 -1.70 5.39
N LEU A 73 3.43 -1.61 4.20
CA LEU A 73 2.16 -2.28 3.89
C LEU A 73 2.24 -3.80 4.11
N SER A 74 3.44 -4.38 3.95
CA SER A 74 3.70 -5.78 4.29
C SER A 74 3.35 -6.12 5.74
N GLN A 75 3.29 -5.15 6.66
CA GLN A 75 2.94 -5.31 8.07
C GLN A 75 1.49 -4.88 8.40
N GLU A 76 0.84 -4.11 7.51
CA GLU A 76 -0.48 -3.52 7.74
C GLU A 76 -1.61 -4.56 7.79
N LYS A 77 -2.55 -4.35 8.73
CA LYS A 77 -3.65 -5.28 9.03
C LYS A 77 -5.03 -4.66 8.84
N GLU A 78 -5.12 -3.33 8.73
CA GLU A 78 -6.38 -2.58 8.75
C GLU A 78 -6.88 -2.19 7.36
N PHE A 79 -8.21 -2.04 7.22
CA PHE A 79 -8.88 -1.73 5.95
C PHE A 79 -8.39 -0.44 5.31
N LEU A 80 -8.42 0.63 6.09
CA LEU A 80 -8.40 1.99 5.56
C LEU A 80 -7.05 2.34 4.91
N PRO A 81 -5.89 1.95 5.48
CA PRO A 81 -4.60 2.17 4.84
C PRO A 81 -4.45 1.35 3.55
N TRP A 82 -4.90 0.08 3.55
CA TRP A 82 -4.91 -0.75 2.35
C TRP A 82 -5.80 -0.19 1.24
N HIS A 83 -6.96 0.36 1.59
CA HIS A 83 -7.85 1.04 0.64
C HIS A 83 -7.21 2.32 0.07
N ALA A 84 -6.50 3.09 0.88
CA ALA A 84 -5.74 4.25 0.40
C ALA A 84 -4.62 3.81 -0.55
N ALA A 85 -3.86 2.78 -0.17
CA ALA A 85 -2.75 2.25 -0.95
C ALA A 85 -3.20 1.68 -2.30
N SER A 86 -4.29 0.90 -2.36
CA SER A 86 -4.72 0.22 -3.60
C SER A 86 -4.97 1.20 -4.75
N ARG A 87 -5.49 2.39 -4.44
CA ARG A 87 -5.72 3.45 -5.43
C ARG A 87 -4.42 3.97 -6.03
N VAL A 88 -3.35 3.95 -5.25
CA VAL A 88 -2.03 4.43 -5.66
C VAL A 88 -1.22 3.34 -6.34
N LEU A 89 -1.25 2.11 -5.83
CA LEU A 89 -0.54 0.97 -6.41
C LEU A 89 -0.89 0.81 -7.90
N TYR A 90 -2.17 0.98 -8.26
CA TYR A 90 -2.60 0.96 -9.66
C TYR A 90 -1.92 2.03 -10.55
N HIS A 91 -1.68 3.22 -9.99
CA HIS A 91 -0.99 4.28 -10.72
C HIS A 91 0.52 4.02 -10.80
N LEU A 92 1.14 3.55 -9.71
CA LEU A 92 2.55 3.20 -9.68
C LEU A 92 2.88 2.06 -10.64
N ASP A 93 2.06 1.03 -10.67
CA ASP A 93 2.19 -0.12 -11.58
C ASP A 93 2.35 0.35 -13.04
N LYS A 94 1.47 1.24 -13.49
CA LYS A 94 1.55 1.84 -14.84
C LYS A 94 2.77 2.72 -15.08
N LEU A 95 3.24 3.41 -14.05
CA LEU A 95 4.39 4.31 -14.17
C LEU A 95 5.71 3.53 -14.15
N LEU A 96 5.76 2.45 -13.36
CA LEU A 96 6.95 1.67 -13.12
C LEU A 96 7.10 0.50 -14.10
N ASP A 97 6.08 0.10 -14.85
CA ASP A 97 6.04 -1.01 -15.83
C ASP A 97 7.25 -1.12 -16.78
N ARG A 98 8.08 -0.07 -16.88
CA ARG A 98 9.28 0.01 -17.75
C ARG A 98 10.53 0.55 -17.05
N THR A 99 10.57 0.47 -15.73
CA THR A 99 11.64 1.01 -14.88
C THR A 99 12.35 -0.13 -14.14
N GLU A 100 13.62 0.06 -13.78
CA GLU A 100 14.38 -0.94 -13.01
C GLU A 100 13.80 -1.12 -11.60
N GLU A 101 13.14 -0.08 -11.08
CA GLU A 101 12.47 -0.03 -9.79
C GLU A 101 11.19 -0.89 -9.74
N TYR A 102 10.67 -1.36 -10.87
CA TYR A 102 9.49 -2.22 -10.94
C TYR A 102 9.64 -3.52 -10.15
N ASN A 103 10.84 -4.13 -10.18
CA ASN A 103 11.07 -5.40 -9.49
C ASN A 103 11.00 -5.25 -7.96
N LEU A 104 11.47 -4.12 -7.43
CA LEU A 104 11.37 -3.81 -6.01
C LEU A 104 9.91 -3.56 -5.62
N PHE A 105 9.21 -2.74 -6.41
CA PHE A 105 7.79 -2.47 -6.23
C PHE A 105 6.95 -3.75 -6.25
N SER A 106 7.14 -4.60 -7.27
CA SER A 106 6.37 -5.83 -7.43
C SER A 106 6.61 -6.79 -6.27
N THR A 107 7.86 -6.97 -5.83
CA THR A 107 8.20 -7.85 -4.70
C THR A 107 7.52 -7.41 -3.40
N GLU A 108 7.61 -6.12 -3.06
CA GLU A 108 7.04 -5.58 -1.82
C GLU A 108 5.50 -5.66 -1.81
N VAL A 109 4.87 -5.39 -2.96
CA VAL A 109 3.41 -5.56 -3.11
C VAL A 109 3.02 -7.02 -3.01
N TRP A 110 3.75 -7.92 -3.68
CA TRP A 110 3.44 -9.35 -3.73
C TRP A 110 3.49 -10.01 -2.35
N VAL A 111 4.48 -9.65 -1.52
CA VAL A 111 4.58 -10.11 -0.12
C VAL A 111 3.38 -9.65 0.72
N GLY A 112 2.80 -8.49 0.41
CA GLY A 112 1.61 -7.96 1.09
C GLY A 112 0.28 -8.61 0.67
N LEU A 113 0.22 -9.24 -0.51
CA LEU A 113 -1.02 -9.75 -1.09
C LEU A 113 -1.76 -10.80 -0.23
N PRO A 114 -1.10 -11.79 0.40
CA PRO A 114 -1.81 -12.76 1.22
C PRO A 114 -2.53 -12.10 2.41
N LYS A 115 -1.92 -11.06 3.01
CA LYS A 115 -2.53 -10.31 4.11
C LYS A 115 -3.72 -9.49 3.63
N MET A 116 -3.58 -8.84 2.47
CA MET A 116 -4.69 -8.16 1.79
C MET A 116 -5.85 -9.13 1.50
N ALA A 117 -5.56 -10.33 0.97
CA ALA A 117 -6.59 -11.32 0.61
C ALA A 117 -7.36 -11.82 1.84
N VAL A 118 -6.65 -12.20 2.91
CA VAL A 118 -7.27 -12.57 4.20
C VAL A 118 -8.16 -11.43 4.72
N PHE A 119 -7.72 -10.20 4.51
CA PHE A 119 -8.41 -9.00 4.96
C PHE A 119 -9.69 -8.71 4.14
N LEU A 120 -9.66 -8.88 2.81
CA LEU A 120 -10.83 -8.74 1.94
C LEU A 120 -11.92 -9.76 2.30
N VAL A 121 -11.54 -11.02 2.56
CA VAL A 121 -12.47 -12.05 3.02
C VAL A 121 -13.14 -11.65 4.34
N LYS A 122 -12.36 -11.13 5.31
CA LYS A 122 -12.92 -10.62 6.57
C LYS A 122 -13.90 -9.47 6.34
N THR A 123 -13.56 -8.52 5.48
CA THR A 123 -14.40 -7.33 5.20
C THR A 123 -15.70 -7.70 4.51
N LEU A 124 -15.65 -8.63 3.55
CA LEU A 124 -16.84 -9.13 2.86
C LEU A 124 -17.80 -9.85 3.80
N SER A 125 -17.28 -10.48 4.86
CA SER A 125 -18.06 -11.11 5.92
C SER A 125 -18.83 -10.10 6.80
N ILE A 126 -18.38 -8.84 6.86
CA ILE A 126 -19.03 -7.77 7.62
C ILE A 126 -20.28 -7.30 6.84
N ARG A 127 -21.48 -7.39 7.46
CA ARG A 127 -22.77 -6.98 6.87
C ARG A 127 -22.97 -5.45 6.76
N LYS A 128 -21.92 -4.67 6.57
CA LYS A 128 -22.02 -3.23 6.29
C LYS A 128 -21.79 -2.99 4.80
N ARG A 129 -22.86 -2.64 4.08
CA ARG A 129 -22.83 -2.42 2.62
C ARG A 129 -21.70 -1.50 2.14
N LYS A 130 -21.42 -0.41 2.85
CA LYS A 130 -20.34 0.54 2.48
C LYS A 130 -18.96 -0.15 2.43
N PHE A 131 -18.61 -0.88 3.48
CA PHE A 131 -17.33 -1.59 3.56
C PHE A 131 -17.21 -2.70 2.52
N GLN A 132 -18.30 -3.40 2.19
CA GLN A 132 -18.29 -4.40 1.14
C GLN A 132 -18.02 -3.81 -0.24
N VAL A 133 -18.68 -2.71 -0.60
CA VAL A 133 -18.46 -2.02 -1.88
C VAL A 133 -17.01 -1.53 -1.99
N ASP A 134 -16.48 -0.92 -0.92
CA ASP A 134 -15.11 -0.45 -0.93
C ASP A 134 -14.10 -1.62 -1.01
N ALA A 135 -14.38 -2.77 -0.41
CA ALA A 135 -13.58 -4.00 -0.54
C ALA A 135 -13.60 -4.58 -1.97
N TYR A 136 -14.76 -4.64 -2.62
CA TYR A 136 -14.85 -5.04 -4.04
C TYR A 136 -14.06 -4.08 -4.94
N LYS A 137 -14.06 -2.78 -4.63
CA LYS A 137 -13.26 -1.81 -5.36
C LYS A 137 -11.77 -2.04 -5.17
N VAL A 138 -11.31 -2.32 -3.94
CA VAL A 138 -9.90 -2.69 -3.68
C VAL A 138 -9.51 -3.92 -4.48
N MET A 139 -10.33 -4.98 -4.46
CA MET A 139 -10.09 -6.20 -5.26
C MET A 139 -9.93 -5.88 -6.74
N SER A 140 -10.88 -5.12 -7.31
CA SER A 140 -10.83 -4.76 -8.72
C SER A 140 -9.59 -3.92 -9.08
N GLU A 141 -9.11 -3.03 -8.22
CA GLU A 141 -7.88 -2.27 -8.50
C GLU A 141 -6.61 -3.12 -8.37
N VAL A 142 -6.57 -4.03 -7.39
CA VAL A 142 -5.43 -4.94 -7.19
C VAL A 142 -5.33 -5.95 -8.33
N GLU A 143 -6.45 -6.50 -8.79
CA GLU A 143 -6.49 -7.41 -9.95
C GLU A 143 -5.93 -6.78 -11.22
N LYS A 144 -6.08 -5.45 -11.40
CA LYS A 144 -5.57 -4.76 -12.58
C LYS A 144 -4.04 -4.55 -12.58
N LEU A 145 -3.34 -4.82 -11.47
CA LEU A 145 -1.89 -4.65 -11.42
C LEU A 145 -1.21 -5.64 -12.38
N SER A 146 -0.19 -5.20 -13.10
CA SER A 146 0.49 -6.02 -14.10
C SER A 146 1.20 -7.21 -13.46
N ILE A 147 1.58 -7.15 -12.18
CA ILE A 147 2.10 -8.29 -11.40
C ILE A 147 1.20 -9.55 -11.41
N PHE A 148 -0.11 -9.41 -11.68
CA PHE A 148 -1.05 -10.54 -11.79
C PHE A 148 -1.23 -11.05 -13.23
N HIS A 149 -0.82 -10.25 -14.22
CA HIS A 149 -0.92 -10.56 -15.64
C HIS A 149 0.42 -10.96 -16.26
N VAL A 150 1.54 -10.67 -15.58
CA VAL A 150 2.86 -11.17 -15.93
C VAL A 150 2.97 -12.61 -15.42
N ASN A 151 2.95 -13.57 -16.35
CA ASN A 151 3.17 -14.98 -16.08
C ASN A 151 4.60 -15.18 -15.51
N PRO A 152 4.80 -15.47 -14.20
CA PRO A 152 6.13 -15.54 -13.61
C PRO A 152 6.91 -16.81 -14.00
N TRP A 153 6.31 -17.69 -14.81
CA TRP A 153 6.78 -19.06 -15.05
C TRP A 153 7.54 -19.26 -16.37
N SER A 154 8.00 -18.21 -17.05
CA SER A 154 8.67 -18.34 -18.37
C SER A 154 10.19 -18.20 -18.37
N GLY A 155 10.85 -18.09 -17.22
CA GLY A 155 12.31 -18.29 -17.16
C GLY A 155 13.00 -17.62 -15.98
N GLY A 156 13.52 -18.43 -15.06
CA GLY A 156 14.41 -17.98 -14.00
C GLY A 156 14.11 -18.69 -12.68
N GLU A 157 15.06 -19.48 -12.21
CA GLU A 157 15.02 -20.21 -10.94
C GLU A 157 14.87 -19.25 -9.76
N PHE A 158 13.63 -19.04 -9.30
CA PHE A 158 13.35 -18.56 -7.95
C PHE A 158 12.62 -19.68 -7.21
N LEU A 159 13.12 -20.00 -6.01
CA LEU A 159 12.59 -21.05 -5.14
C LEU A 159 11.07 -20.90 -4.98
N SER A 160 10.34 -21.93 -5.42
CA SER A 160 8.88 -22.01 -5.39
C SER A 160 8.34 -21.85 -3.96
N PRO A 161 7.51 -20.83 -3.66
CA PRO A 161 6.56 -20.95 -2.57
C PRO A 161 5.39 -21.82 -3.04
N GLU A 162 4.90 -22.69 -2.17
CA GLU A 162 3.76 -23.57 -2.44
C GLU A 162 2.58 -22.79 -3.06
N PRO A 163 1.90 -23.37 -4.07
CA PRO A 163 0.85 -22.66 -4.79
C PRO A 163 -0.34 -22.37 -3.86
N LEU A 164 -0.50 -21.10 -3.51
CA LEU A 164 -1.77 -20.58 -3.02
C LEU A 164 -2.80 -20.74 -4.13
N ASN A 165 -3.64 -21.76 -3.97
CA ASN A 165 -4.72 -22.13 -4.86
C ASN A 165 -5.67 -20.92 -5.02
N CYS A 166 -5.55 -20.18 -6.12
CA CYS A 166 -6.39 -19.02 -6.44
C CYS A 166 -7.77 -19.52 -6.90
N PRO A 167 -8.85 -19.34 -6.11
CA PRO A 167 -10.16 -19.91 -6.43
C PRO A 167 -10.89 -19.22 -7.59
N LEU A 168 -10.34 -18.12 -8.13
CA LEU A 168 -10.97 -17.32 -9.18
C LEU A 168 -10.33 -17.52 -10.57
N CYS A 169 -9.29 -18.36 -10.69
CA CYS A 169 -8.60 -18.59 -11.96
C CYS A 169 -9.25 -19.65 -12.87
N THR A 170 -10.40 -20.24 -12.51
CA THR A 170 -11.02 -21.36 -13.25
C THR A 170 -12.27 -21.02 -14.05
N ILE A 171 -12.48 -19.76 -14.44
CA ILE A 171 -13.56 -19.42 -15.39
C ILE A 171 -12.96 -18.90 -16.70
N SER A 172 -12.74 -19.83 -17.64
CA SER A 172 -12.80 -19.58 -19.09
C SER A 172 -13.60 -20.68 -19.76
#